data_AF-A0A8C6ZYJ6-F1
#
_entry.id   AF-A0A8C6ZYJ6-F1
#
_cell.length_a   1.000
_cell.length_b   1.000
_cell.length_c   1.000
_cell.angle_alpha   90.00
_cell.angle_beta   90.00
_cell.angle_gamma   90.00
#
_symmetry.space_group_name_H-M   'P 1'
#
loop_
_entity.id
_entity.type
_entity.pdbx_description
1 polymer ?
#
loop_
_entity_poly.entity_id
_entity_poly.type
_entity_poly.pdbx_seq_one_letter_code
_entity_poly.pdbx_strand_id
1 'polypeptide(L)'
;MATCLWKNLLQTTKERIIQQQRASLYDSAHGYREELIKKKLQQFAGGSINLSKEEDGIGILTLNNPRLMNAFTGTMMIELQEKVTELENWKDGKGLIVRGAGNTFCSGSDLNAVKAISNSEDGMNMCMFMQNTLTRLMR
;
A
#
# COMPACT_ATOMS: atom_id res chain seq x y z
N MET A 1 -37.22 -9.65 -24.02
CA MET A 1 -35.81 -9.41 -24.42
C MET A 1 -35.24 -8.09 -23.90
N ALA A 2 -36.02 -7.00 -23.80
CA ALA A 2 -35.52 -5.69 -23.32
C ALA A 2 -35.01 -5.67 -21.86
N THR A 3 -35.58 -6.48 -20.97
CA THR A 3 -35.18 -6.54 -19.55
C THR A 3 -33.79 -7.14 -19.32
N CYS A 4 -33.32 -8.01 -20.21
CA CYS A 4 -31.98 -8.62 -20.13
C CYS A 4 -30.89 -7.63 -20.56
N LEU A 5 -31.17 -6.84 -21.59
CA LEU A 5 -30.26 -5.80 -22.11
C LEU A 5 -30.01 -4.69 -21.07
N TRP A 6 -31.04 -4.26 -20.34
CA TRP A 6 -30.87 -3.27 -19.27
C TRP A 6 -30.12 -3.79 -18.05
N LYS A 7 -30.32 -5.06 -17.66
CA LYS A 7 -29.54 -5.66 -16.57
C LYS A 7 -28.06 -5.76 -16.93
N ASN A 8 -27.74 -6.19 -18.16
CA ASN A 8 -26.36 -6.23 -18.65
C ASN A 8 -25.74 -4.83 -18.77
N LEU A 9 -26.52 -3.82 -19.20
CA LEU A 9 -26.06 -2.44 -19.28
C LEU A 9 -25.76 -1.86 -17.88
N LEU A 10 -26.63 -2.10 -16.90
CA LEU A 10 -26.42 -1.68 -15.50
C LEU A 10 -25.24 -2.40 -14.86
N GLN A 11 -25.09 -3.70 -15.12
CA GLN A 11 -23.97 -4.50 -14.61
C GLN A 11 -22.63 -4.00 -15.18
N THR A 12 -22.55 -3.81 -16.50
CA THR A 12 -21.34 -3.29 -17.18
C THR A 12 -21.02 -1.86 -16.77
N THR A 13 -22.02 -1.01 -16.51
CA THR A 13 -21.81 0.35 -16.01
C THR A 13 -21.29 0.35 -14.58
N LYS A 14 -21.84 -0.51 -13.71
CA LYS A 14 -21.37 -0.68 -12.33
C LYS A 14 -19.95 -1.24 -12.27
N GLU A 15 -19.64 -2.23 -13.12
CA GLU A 15 -18.29 -2.77 -13.27
C GLU A 15 -17.30 -1.72 -13.76
N ARG A 16 -17.67 -0.87 -14.75
CA ARG A 16 -16.83 0.24 -15.22
C ARG A 16 -16.58 1.29 -14.14
N ILE A 17 -17.60 1.68 -13.37
CA ILE A 17 -17.46 2.65 -12.27
C ILE A 17 -16.53 2.11 -11.18
N ILE A 18 -16.68 0.83 -10.82
CA ILE A 18 -15.80 0.14 -9.86
C ILE A 18 -14.38 0.05 -10.41
N GLN A 19 -14.21 -0.26 -11.70
CA GLN A 19 -12.89 -0.34 -12.34
C GLN A 19 -12.21 1.04 -12.41
N GLN A 20 -12.98 2.11 -12.61
CA GLN A 20 -12.50 3.49 -12.62
C GLN A 20 -12.07 3.98 -11.22
N GLN A 21 -12.67 3.47 -10.14
CA GLN A 21 -12.21 3.71 -8.77
C GLN A 21 -10.99 2.84 -8.36
N ARG A 22 -10.74 1.74 -9.07
CA ARG A 22 -9.64 0.79 -8.78
C ARG A 22 -8.36 1.04 -9.56
N ALA A 23 -8.41 1.83 -10.63
CA ALA A 23 -7.22 2.23 -11.38
C ALA A 23 -6.31 3.09 -10.48
N SER A 24 -5.05 2.65 -10.28
CA SER A 24 -4.04 3.50 -9.63
C SER A 24 -3.92 4.79 -10.44
N LEU A 25 -3.86 5.95 -9.75
CA LEU A 25 -3.73 7.25 -10.40
C LEU A 25 -2.43 7.39 -11.22
N TYR A 26 -1.50 6.43 -11.10
CA TYR A 26 -0.17 6.48 -11.69
C TYR A 26 0.13 5.34 -12.68
N ASP A 27 -0.89 4.64 -13.18
CA ASP A 27 -0.72 3.50 -14.10
C ASP A 27 -0.35 3.89 -15.55
N SER A 28 -0.39 5.17 -15.91
CA SER A 28 -0.19 5.61 -17.31
C SER A 28 1.14 6.31 -17.58
N ALA A 29 1.89 5.76 -18.54
CA ALA A 29 3.03 6.29 -19.32
C ALA A 29 4.29 6.77 -18.57
N HIS A 30 4.20 7.17 -17.30
CA HIS A 30 5.30 7.60 -16.42
C HIS A 30 5.38 6.74 -15.15
N GLY A 31 4.80 5.52 -15.18
CA GLY A 31 4.80 4.59 -14.06
C GLY A 31 6.20 4.10 -13.70
N TYR A 32 6.45 3.91 -12.40
CA TYR A 32 7.68 3.26 -11.93
C TYR A 32 7.60 1.74 -12.17
N ARG A 33 8.76 1.09 -12.32
CA ARG A 33 8.81 -0.38 -12.40
C ARG A 33 8.87 -0.98 -10.99
N GLU A 34 7.76 -1.59 -10.56
CA GLU A 34 7.61 -2.14 -9.21
C GLU A 34 8.74 -3.12 -8.85
N GLU A 35 9.10 -4.03 -9.75
CA GLU A 35 10.17 -5.00 -9.50
C GLU A 35 11.55 -4.35 -9.28
N LEU A 36 11.83 -3.27 -10.01
CA LEU A 36 13.12 -2.57 -9.86
C LEU A 36 13.19 -1.82 -8.53
N ILE A 37 12.12 -1.14 -8.14
CA ILE A 37 12.08 -0.43 -6.85
C ILE A 37 12.09 -1.42 -5.69
N LYS A 38 11.35 -2.53 -5.75
CA LYS A 38 11.41 -3.61 -4.73
C LYS A 38 12.82 -4.16 -4.59
N LYS A 39 13.52 -4.41 -5.71
CA LYS A 39 14.92 -4.89 -5.71
C LYS A 39 15.92 -3.90 -5.09
N LYS A 40 15.62 -2.59 -5.14
CA LYS A 40 16.41 -1.56 -4.44
C LYS A 40 16.03 -1.50 -2.96
N LEU A 41 14.74 -1.44 -2.64
CA LEU A 41 14.22 -1.32 -1.28
C LEU A 41 14.59 -2.51 -0.39
N GLN A 42 14.64 -3.73 -0.92
CA GLN A 42 15.04 -4.92 -0.17
C GLN A 42 16.46 -4.83 0.42
N GLN A 43 17.31 -3.93 -0.09
CA GLN A 43 18.67 -3.74 0.43
C GLN A 43 18.66 -3.00 1.78
N PHE A 44 17.57 -2.32 2.12
CA PHE A 44 17.41 -1.58 3.36
C PHE A 44 16.50 -2.37 4.31
N ALA A 45 17.09 -3.39 4.93
CA ALA A 45 16.39 -4.26 5.86
C ALA A 45 16.23 -3.65 7.24
N GLY A 46 15.18 -4.07 7.93
CA GLY A 46 14.95 -3.76 9.34
C GLY A 46 13.48 -3.51 9.64
N GLY A 47 13.08 -3.78 10.87
CA GLY A 47 11.68 -3.69 11.27
C GLY A 47 10.77 -4.67 10.51
N SER A 48 9.46 -4.50 10.70
CA SER A 48 8.42 -5.27 10.01
C SER A 48 7.08 -4.54 9.98
N ILE A 49 6.17 -4.97 9.11
CA ILE A 49 4.76 -4.59 9.06
C ILE A 49 3.90 -5.81 9.35
N ASN A 50 3.22 -5.79 10.49
CA ASN A 50 2.43 -6.93 10.96
C ASN A 50 0.94 -6.63 10.77
N LEU A 51 0.16 -7.60 10.30
CA LEU A 51 -1.30 -7.46 10.14
C LEU A 51 -2.01 -8.56 10.92
N SER A 52 -2.86 -8.19 11.87
CA SER A 52 -3.90 -9.09 12.44
C SER A 52 -5.28 -8.71 11.91
N LYS A 53 -6.16 -9.70 11.82
CA LYS A 53 -7.56 -9.55 11.39
C LYS A 53 -8.42 -10.17 12.48
N GLU A 54 -9.20 -9.34 13.17
CA GLU A 54 -10.05 -9.78 14.26
C GLU A 54 -11.41 -10.26 13.72
N GLU A 55 -12.11 -11.10 14.49
CA GLU A 55 -13.39 -11.72 14.08
C GLU A 55 -14.52 -10.69 13.87
N ASP A 56 -14.43 -9.53 14.52
CA ASP A 56 -15.40 -8.45 14.37
C ASP A 56 -15.24 -7.66 13.05
N GLY A 57 -14.21 -7.98 12.25
CA GLY A 57 -13.90 -7.34 10.98
C GLY A 57 -12.92 -6.17 11.10
N ILE A 58 -12.29 -5.95 12.25
CA ILE A 58 -11.27 -4.90 12.42
C ILE A 58 -9.88 -5.47 12.14
N GLY A 59 -9.14 -4.85 11.22
CA GLY A 59 -7.74 -5.15 10.97
C GLY A 59 -6.83 -4.29 11.84
N ILE A 60 -5.73 -4.84 12.35
CA ILE A 60 -4.71 -4.08 13.09
C ILE A 60 -3.38 -4.20 12.34
N LEU A 61 -2.95 -3.10 11.73
CA LEU A 61 -1.65 -2.99 11.04
C LEU A 61 -0.65 -2.31 11.97
N THR A 62 0.38 -3.05 12.38
CA THR A 62 1.40 -2.57 13.31
C THR A 62 2.71 -2.30 12.57
N LEU A 63 3.17 -1.05 12.64
CA LEU A 63 4.50 -0.62 12.20
C LEU A 63 5.52 -0.98 13.28
N ASN A 64 6.42 -1.93 13.00
CA ASN A 64 7.27 -2.51 14.03
C ASN A 64 8.76 -2.27 13.77
N ASN A 65 9.24 -1.10 14.16
CA ASN A 65 10.66 -0.78 14.23
C ASN A 65 10.95 0.18 15.41
N PRO A 66 10.63 -0.22 16.66
CA PRO A 66 10.63 0.70 17.81
C PRO A 66 12.00 1.31 18.11
N ARG A 67 13.09 0.61 17.76
CA ARG A 67 14.48 1.11 17.91
C ARG A 67 14.74 2.39 17.12
N LEU A 68 13.99 2.60 16.03
CA LEU A 68 14.08 3.78 15.17
C LEU A 68 12.73 4.52 15.12
N MET A 69 11.97 4.51 16.22
CA MET A 69 10.66 5.19 16.30
C MET A 69 9.69 4.79 15.16
N ASN A 70 9.74 3.52 14.78
CA ASN A 70 8.99 2.92 13.67
C ASN A 70 9.27 3.55 12.29
N ALA A 71 10.46 4.13 12.09
CA ALA A 71 10.89 4.62 10.79
C ALA A 71 10.85 3.52 9.71
N PHE A 72 10.32 3.88 8.54
CA PHE A 72 10.18 2.98 7.40
C PHE A 72 11.52 2.69 6.75
N THR A 73 11.96 1.45 6.91
CA THR A 73 13.01 0.84 6.07
C THR A 73 12.45 0.45 4.71
N GLY A 74 13.32 0.07 3.78
CA GLY A 74 12.87 -0.40 2.46
C GLY A 74 12.08 -1.71 2.55
N THR A 75 12.46 -2.64 3.43
CA THR A 75 11.67 -3.87 3.64
C THR A 75 10.28 -3.58 4.19
N MET A 76 10.15 -2.64 5.14
CA MET A 76 8.84 -2.23 5.65
C MET A 76 7.95 -1.59 4.57
N MET A 77 8.52 -0.86 3.61
CA MET A 77 7.76 -0.32 2.48
C MET A 77 7.18 -1.43 1.60
N ILE A 78 7.97 -2.46 1.31
CA ILE A 78 7.52 -3.63 0.54
C ILE A 78 6.41 -4.37 1.30
N GLU A 79 6.64 -4.69 2.58
CA GLU A 79 5.67 -5.40 3.40
C GLU A 79 4.35 -4.60 3.54
N LEU A 80 4.40 -3.27 3.66
CA LEU A 80 3.18 -2.46 3.66
C LEU A 80 2.39 -2.64 2.37
N GLN A 81 3.04 -2.62 1.21
CA GLN A 81 2.39 -2.83 -0.09
C GLN A 81 1.73 -4.21 -0.17
N GLU A 82 2.39 -5.25 0.37
CA GLU A 82 1.84 -6.59 0.45
C GLU A 82 0.61 -6.65 1.37
N LYS A 83 0.68 -6.03 2.56
CA LYS A 83 -0.45 -5.98 3.50
C LYS A 83 -1.63 -5.18 2.97
N VAL A 84 -1.39 -4.10 2.24
CA VAL A 84 -2.45 -3.37 1.54
C VAL A 84 -3.11 -4.26 0.49
N THR A 85 -2.33 -5.02 -0.27
CA THR A 85 -2.86 -5.99 -1.25
C THR A 85 -3.67 -7.10 -0.58
N GLU A 86 -3.21 -7.57 0.58
CA GLU A 86 -3.92 -8.54 1.41
C GLU A 86 -5.27 -7.99 1.92
N LEU A 87 -5.30 -6.71 2.31
CA LEU A 87 -6.49 -6.02 2.80
C LEU A 87 -7.51 -5.74 1.69
N GLU A 88 -7.09 -5.34 0.49
CA GLU A 88 -8.00 -5.13 -0.66
C GLU A 88 -8.78 -6.41 -1.04
N ASN A 89 -8.24 -7.58 -0.70
CA ASN A 89 -8.86 -8.86 -0.95
C ASN A 89 -9.67 -9.39 0.25
N TRP A 90 -9.59 -8.73 1.41
CA TRP A 90 -10.30 -9.14 2.62
C TRP A 90 -11.76 -8.70 2.60
N LYS A 91 -12.68 -9.66 2.37
CA LYS A 91 -14.12 -9.38 2.16
C LYS A 91 -14.89 -9.04 3.41
N ASP A 92 -14.45 -9.53 4.57
CA ASP A 92 -15.13 -9.35 5.85
C ASP A 92 -14.62 -8.11 6.63
N GLY A 93 -13.65 -7.38 6.06
CA GLY A 93 -13.05 -6.20 6.66
C GLY A 93 -14.03 -5.02 6.73
N LYS A 94 -14.11 -4.40 7.90
CA LYS A 94 -14.95 -3.23 8.20
C LYS A 94 -14.15 -1.97 8.50
N GLY A 95 -12.93 -2.12 9.01
CA GLY A 95 -12.05 -1.02 9.37
C GLY A 95 -10.61 -1.46 9.60
N LEU A 96 -9.69 -0.52 9.52
CA LEU A 96 -8.26 -0.74 9.76
C LEU A 96 -7.75 0.24 10.81
N ILE A 97 -7.14 -0.28 11.86
CA ILE A 97 -6.37 0.49 12.83
C ILE A 97 -4.90 0.36 12.45
N VAL A 98 -4.25 1.50 12.18
CA VAL A 98 -2.81 1.55 11.97
C VAL A 98 -2.16 2.08 13.24
N ARG A 99 -1.18 1.35 13.78
CA ARG A 99 -0.46 1.75 15.00
C ARG A 99 1.04 1.49 14.86
N GLY A 100 1.83 2.20 15.65
CA GLY A 100 3.24 1.85 15.84
C GLY A 100 3.41 0.86 16.99
N ALA A 101 4.45 0.03 16.93
CA ALA A 101 4.90 -0.77 18.06
C ALA A 101 5.55 0.14 19.13
N GLY A 102 5.33 -0.20 20.40
CA GLY A 102 5.83 0.59 21.52
C GLY A 102 5.08 1.92 21.68
N ASN A 103 5.81 3.01 21.87
CA ASN A 103 5.26 4.29 22.34
C ASN A 103 5.14 5.38 21.26
N THR A 104 5.55 5.10 20.02
CA THR A 104 5.55 6.07 18.92
C THR A 104 4.79 5.53 17.73
N PHE A 105 4.11 6.39 16.97
CA PHE A 105 3.47 5.95 15.73
C PHE A 105 4.52 5.62 14.65
N CYS A 106 5.13 6.64 14.05
CA CYS A 106 6.17 6.53 13.02
C CYS A 106 6.87 7.89 12.86
N SER A 107 8.20 7.89 12.74
CA SER A 107 9.00 9.11 12.53
C SER A 107 9.26 9.45 11.04
N GLY A 108 8.64 8.74 10.10
CA GLY A 108 8.84 8.90 8.65
C GLY A 108 9.73 7.81 8.04
N SER A 109 10.55 8.15 7.05
CA SER A 109 11.49 7.20 6.42
C SER A 109 12.78 7.04 7.23
N ASP A 110 13.36 5.85 7.19
CA ASP A 110 14.72 5.61 7.68
C ASP A 110 15.71 6.41 6.81
N LEU A 111 16.49 7.29 7.43
CA LEU A 111 17.44 8.15 6.74
C LEU A 111 18.56 7.37 6.05
N ASN A 112 18.89 6.16 6.50
CA ASN A 112 19.86 5.30 5.80
C ASN A 112 19.28 4.77 4.49
N ALA A 113 17.99 4.43 4.46
CA ALA A 113 17.29 4.06 3.23
C ALA A 113 17.19 5.24 2.26
N VAL A 114 16.90 6.44 2.78
CA VAL A 114 16.83 7.68 1.97
C VAL A 114 18.19 8.04 1.38
N LYS A 115 19.29 7.96 2.15
CA LYS A 115 20.64 8.29 1.65
C LYS A 115 21.09 7.42 0.49
N ALA A 116 20.68 6.16 0.47
CA ALA A 116 21.04 5.24 -0.58
C ALA A 116 20.19 5.41 -1.86
N ILE A 117 19.09 6.16 -1.77
CA ILE A 117 18.37 6.70 -2.91
C ILE A 117 19.01 8.03 -3.28
N SER A 118 20.10 7.91 -4.04
CA SER A 118 21.04 9.02 -4.26
C SER A 118 20.78 9.84 -5.52
N ASN A 119 19.70 9.56 -6.26
CA ASN A 119 19.33 10.29 -7.47
C ASN A 119 17.82 10.55 -7.55
N SER A 120 17.44 11.52 -8.38
CA SER A 120 16.05 11.96 -8.53
C SER A 120 15.11 10.89 -9.07
N GLU A 121 15.59 10.02 -9.96
CA GLU A 121 14.79 8.92 -10.53
C GLU A 121 14.42 7.90 -9.46
N ASP A 122 15.39 7.45 -8.66
CA ASP A 122 15.15 6.53 -7.54
C ASP A 122 14.24 7.16 -6.48
N GLY A 123 14.42 8.47 -6.21
CA GLY A 123 13.55 9.22 -5.31
C GLY A 123 12.11 9.27 -5.80
N MET A 124 11.90 9.58 -7.09
CA MET A 124 10.59 9.58 -7.71
C MET A 124 9.95 8.19 -7.67
N ASN A 125 10.71 7.14 -8.01
CA ASN A 125 10.24 5.76 -7.98
C ASN A 125 9.78 5.33 -6.58
N MET A 126 10.54 5.67 -5.52
CA MET A 126 10.14 5.42 -4.14
C MET A 126 8.87 6.18 -3.77
N CYS A 127 8.81 7.49 -4.08
CA CYS A 127 7.64 8.32 -3.78
C CYS A 127 6.39 7.77 -4.48
N MET A 128 6.48 7.41 -5.75
CA MET A 128 5.36 6.83 -6.47
C MET A 128 4.96 5.46 -5.92
N PHE A 129 5.91 4.60 -5.57
CA PHE A 129 5.64 3.30 -4.95
C PHE A 129 4.85 3.44 -3.64
N MET A 130 5.30 4.35 -2.77
CA MET A 130 4.63 4.61 -1.51
C MET A 130 3.30 5.34 -1.68
N GLN A 131 3.21 6.32 -2.58
CA GLN A 131 1.97 7.02 -2.87
C GLN A 131 0.90 6.05 -3.42
N ASN A 132 1.28 5.19 -4.38
CA ASN A 132 0.39 4.15 -4.91
C ASN A 132 -0.11 3.21 -3.80
N THR A 133 0.79 2.79 -2.90
CA THR A 133 0.44 1.93 -1.76
C THR A 133 -0.53 2.62 -0.79
N LEU A 134 -0.25 3.86 -0.39
CA LEU A 134 -1.04 4.58 0.61
C LEU A 134 -2.40 5.02 0.07
N THR A 135 -2.47 5.44 -1.19
CA THR A 135 -3.74 5.87 -1.81
C THR A 135 -4.76 4.73 -1.91
N ARG A 136 -4.31 3.47 -1.99
CA ARG A 136 -5.18 2.29 -1.99
C ARG A 136 -5.89 2.07 -0.65
N LEU A 137 -5.36 2.61 0.46
CA LEU A 137 -6.04 2.58 1.76
C LEU A 137 -7.19 3.59 1.86
N MET A 138 -7.34 4.50 0.89
CA MET A 138 -8.43 5.49 0.86
C MET A 138 -9.66 5.02 0.08
N ARG A 139 -9.63 3.80 -0.45
CA ARG A 139 -10.70 3.20 -1.27
C ARG A 139 -11.64 2.37 -0.41
#